data_AF-A0A1Q8AFG0-F1
#
_entry.id   AF-A0A1Q8AFG0-F1
#
_cell.length_a   1.000
_cell.length_b   1.000
_cell.length_c   1.000
_cell.angle_alpha   90.00
_cell.angle_beta   90.00
_cell.angle_gamma   90.00
#
_symmetry.space_group_name_H-M   'P 1'
#
loop_
_entity.id
_entity.type
_entity.pdbx_description
1 polymer ?
#
loop_
_entity_poly.entity_id
_entity_poly.type
_entity_poly.pdbx_seq_one_letter_code
_entity_poly.pdbx_strand_id
1 'polypeptide(L)'
;MTANELKLDYFHIYDVGNKSAAGDVLLRGQFDVRRQKMRLALLDYFANPVSKNAEPIYDPHAHLTWYVGVQPSEPVRAVILETSNTSGSRRNAGRRSSRNSGRTRTRRREFLPSAQSGMRR
;
A
#
# COMPACT_ATOMS: atom_id res chain seq x y z
N MET A 1 -15.49 20.62 0.33
CA MET A 1 -15.37 19.46 1.21
C MET A 1 -14.74 19.92 2.51
N THR A 2 -15.50 19.91 3.60
CA THR A 2 -15.03 20.32 4.94
C THR A 2 -14.73 19.11 5.83
N ALA A 3 -13.99 19.28 6.93
CA ALA A 3 -13.71 18.20 7.87
C ALA A 3 -15.01 17.62 8.48
N ASN A 4 -16.00 18.47 8.72
CA ASN A 4 -17.33 18.08 9.20
C ASN A 4 -18.09 17.25 8.15
N GLU A 5 -18.04 17.62 6.87
CA GLU A 5 -18.62 16.82 5.78
C GLU A 5 -18.00 15.42 5.68
N LEU A 6 -16.72 15.31 6.02
CA LEU A 6 -15.97 14.05 6.05
C LEU A 6 -16.08 13.30 7.39
N LYS A 7 -16.76 13.88 8.40
CA LYS A 7 -16.87 13.35 9.76
C LYS A 7 -15.53 12.99 10.39
N LEU A 8 -14.57 13.92 10.31
CA LEU A 8 -13.23 13.73 10.86
C LEU A 8 -13.16 14.17 12.32
N ASP A 9 -12.54 13.36 13.15
CA ASP A 9 -12.21 13.70 14.53
C ASP A 9 -10.91 14.50 14.65
N TYR A 10 -10.86 15.41 15.62
CA TYR A 10 -9.63 16.08 16.03
C TYR A 10 -8.97 15.32 17.15
N PHE A 11 -7.64 15.38 17.18
CA PHE A 11 -6.84 14.65 18.14
C PHE A 11 -5.95 15.59 18.94
N HIS A 12 -5.93 15.40 20.26
CA HIS A 12 -4.90 15.98 21.12
C HIS A 12 -3.78 14.97 21.29
N ILE A 13 -2.56 15.38 20.92
CA ILE A 13 -1.37 14.51 20.92
C ILE A 13 -0.57 14.79 22.18
N TYR A 14 -0.24 13.73 22.89
CA TYR A 14 0.65 13.71 24.04
C TYR A 14 1.97 13.07 23.63
N ASP A 15 3.07 13.76 23.91
CA ASP A 15 4.39 13.15 23.97
C ASP A 15 4.47 12.36 25.28
N VAL A 16 4.60 11.04 25.19
CA VAL A 16 4.70 10.16 26.37
C VAL A 16 6.15 9.88 26.75
N GLY A 17 7.11 10.46 26.02
CA GLY A 17 8.52 10.10 26.02
C GLY A 17 8.75 8.70 25.46
N ASN A 18 10.02 8.33 25.25
CA ASN A 18 10.41 7.02 24.73
C ASN A 18 10.13 5.89 25.74
N LYS A 19 8.86 5.46 25.85
CA LYS A 19 8.46 4.37 26.74
C LYS A 19 8.78 3.05 26.10
N SER A 20 9.39 2.13 26.86
CA SER A 20 9.68 0.78 26.37
C SER A 20 8.38 0.08 25.94
N ALA A 21 8.36 -0.39 24.71
CA ALA A 21 7.31 -1.24 24.18
C ALA A 21 7.90 -2.62 23.86
N ALA A 22 7.21 -3.69 24.20
CA ALA A 22 7.66 -5.06 23.95
C ALA A 22 6.61 -5.84 23.19
N GLY A 23 7.04 -6.55 22.16
CA GLY A 23 6.19 -7.45 21.37
C GLY A 23 6.62 -7.53 19.92
N ASP A 24 6.18 -8.60 19.25
CA ASP A 24 6.29 -8.75 17.81
C ASP A 24 4.92 -8.48 17.19
N VAL A 25 4.89 -7.63 16.17
CA VAL A 25 3.68 -7.31 15.42
C VAL A 25 3.85 -7.66 13.95
N LEU A 26 2.72 -7.90 13.28
CA LEU A 26 2.68 -8.14 11.84
C LEU A 26 2.10 -6.92 11.15
N LEU A 27 2.96 -6.18 10.43
CA LEU A 27 2.58 -5.02 9.64
C LEU A 27 2.17 -5.43 8.23
N ARG A 28 1.23 -4.69 7.65
CA ARG A 28 0.90 -4.76 6.22
C ARG A 28 0.69 -3.35 5.71
N GLY A 29 1.68 -2.83 4.98
CA GLY A 29 1.56 -1.58 4.26
C GLY A 29 0.54 -1.66 3.12
N GLN A 30 0.13 -0.50 2.62
CA GLN A 30 -0.85 -0.37 1.54
C GLN A 30 -0.45 -1.15 0.27
N PHE A 31 0.86 -1.24 0.01
CA PHE A 31 1.40 -1.91 -1.18
C PHE A 31 1.85 -3.34 -0.89
N ASP A 32 1.70 -3.84 0.34
CA ASP A 32 2.27 -5.12 0.77
C ASP A 32 1.39 -6.29 0.35
N VAL A 33 2.00 -7.20 -0.40
CA VAL A 33 1.40 -8.50 -0.72
C VAL A 33 1.35 -9.39 0.52
N ARG A 34 2.36 -9.32 1.39
CA ARG A 34 2.49 -10.16 2.60
C ARG A 34 2.79 -9.32 3.83
N ARG A 35 2.30 -9.79 4.98
CA ARG A 35 2.63 -9.19 6.28
C ARG A 35 4.12 -9.33 6.59
N GLN A 36 4.70 -8.30 7.18
CA GLN A 36 6.09 -8.25 7.64
C GLN A 36 6.13 -8.23 9.16
N LYS A 37 7.09 -8.95 9.76
CA LYS A 37 7.33 -8.90 11.20
C LYS A 37 8.07 -7.61 11.56
N MET A 38 7.59 -6.91 12.56
CA MET A 38 8.30 -5.81 13.22
C MET A 38 8.37 -6.11 14.72
N ARG A 39 9.55 -5.92 15.31
CA ARG A 39 9.72 -5.97 16.76
C ARG A 39 9.57 -4.56 17.33
N LEU A 40 8.64 -4.40 18.27
CA LEU A 40 8.44 -3.13 18.96
C LEU A 40 9.64 -2.82 19.86
N ALA A 41 9.99 -1.54 19.92
CA ALA A 41 11.03 -1.01 20.79
C ALA A 41 10.47 0.08 21.71
N LEU A 42 9.76 1.06 21.15
CA LEU A 42 9.28 2.22 21.90
C LEU A 42 7.84 2.60 21.54
N LEU A 43 7.18 3.31 22.45
CA LEU A 43 5.97 4.09 22.25
C LEU A 43 6.32 5.55 22.50
N ASP A 44 6.11 6.43 21.52
CA ASP A 44 6.56 7.83 21.57
C ASP A 44 5.40 8.81 21.79
N TYR A 45 4.27 8.57 21.11
CA TYR A 45 3.11 9.45 21.16
C TYR A 45 1.83 8.67 21.38
N PHE A 46 0.88 9.37 22.02
CA PHE A 46 -0.48 8.92 22.22
C PHE A 46 -1.44 10.05 21.87
N ALA A 47 -2.56 9.75 21.22
CA ALA A 47 -3.55 10.75 20.88
C ALA A 47 -4.97 10.33 21.22
N ASN A 48 -5.71 11.27 21.80
CA ASN A 48 -7.11 11.14 22.16
C ASN A 48 -7.99 11.99 21.25
N PRO A 49 -9.19 11.50 20.88
CA PRO A 49 -10.16 12.33 20.19
C PRO A 49 -10.63 13.45 21.13
N VAL A 50 -10.75 14.66 20.59
CA VAL A 50 -11.14 15.86 21.35
C VAL A 50 -12.09 16.72 20.54
N SER A 51 -12.96 17.45 21.23
CA SER A 51 -13.77 18.49 20.61
C SER A 51 -12.93 19.75 20.42
N LYS A 52 -12.92 20.29 19.21
CA LYS A 52 -12.34 21.59 18.89
C LYS A 52 -13.48 22.53 18.51
N ASN A 53 -13.57 23.69 19.15
CA ASN A 53 -14.63 24.69 18.89
C ASN A 53 -16.06 24.13 19.02
N ALA A 54 -16.30 23.23 19.97
CA ALA A 54 -17.58 22.53 20.16
C ALA A 54 -18.01 21.64 18.97
N GLU A 55 -17.11 21.29 18.05
CA GLU A 55 -17.37 20.28 17.03
C GLU A 55 -17.57 18.89 17.68
N PRO A 56 -18.47 18.05 17.13
CA PRO A 56 -18.76 16.74 17.70
C PRO A 56 -17.55 15.80 17.57
N ILE A 57 -17.46 14.86 18.51
CA ILE A 57 -16.57 13.70 18.39
C ILE A 57 -17.40 12.57 17.78
N TYR A 58 -17.00 12.08 16.61
CA TYR A 58 -17.69 11.03 15.87
C TYR A 58 -17.34 9.63 16.40
N ASP A 59 -16.07 9.38 16.71
CA ASP A 59 -15.62 8.14 17.37
C ASP A 59 -14.85 8.43 18.67
N PRO A 60 -15.52 8.37 19.84
CA PRO A 60 -14.86 8.61 21.13
C PRO A 60 -13.88 7.50 21.53
N HIS A 61 -13.85 6.37 20.81
CA HIS A 61 -12.96 5.24 21.08
C HIS A 61 -11.76 5.17 20.13
N ALA A 62 -11.69 6.07 19.15
CA ALA A 62 -10.56 6.16 18.23
C ALA A 62 -9.34 6.74 18.93
N HIS A 63 -8.57 5.92 19.64
CA HIS A 63 -7.27 6.32 20.20
C HIS A 63 -6.14 5.94 19.24
N LEU A 64 -5.13 6.80 19.11
CA LEU A 64 -3.96 6.55 18.25
C LEU A 64 -2.68 6.48 19.08
N THR A 65 -1.75 5.62 18.67
CA THR A 65 -0.46 5.42 19.31
C THR A 65 0.63 5.30 18.25
N TRP A 66 1.79 5.91 18.50
CA TRP A 66 2.95 5.83 17.62
C TRP A 66 4.00 4.92 18.23
N TYR A 67 4.26 3.79 17.57
CA TYR A 67 5.30 2.86 17.97
C TYR A 67 6.54 2.99 17.08
N VAL A 68 7.69 2.85 17.71
CA VAL A 68 8.97 2.65 17.02
C VAL A 68 9.33 1.18 17.11
N GLY A 69 9.80 0.62 16.01
CA GLY A 69 10.21 -0.77 15.94
C GLY A 69 11.30 -1.01 14.92
N VAL A 70 11.80 -2.23 14.92
CA VAL A 70 12.81 -2.70 13.98
C VAL A 70 12.16 -3.71 13.04
N GLN A 71 12.27 -3.46 11.74
CA GLN A 71 11.78 -4.32 10.68
C GLN A 71 12.94 -4.66 9.72
N PRO A 72 12.94 -5.86 9.09
CA PRO A 72 13.82 -6.14 7.97
C PRO A 72 13.65 -5.11 6.84
N SER A 73 14.74 -4.83 6.11
CA SER A 73 14.70 -3.89 4.98
C SER A 73 13.61 -4.28 3.98
N GLU A 74 12.77 -3.31 3.59
CA GLU A 74 11.76 -3.56 2.57
C GLU A 74 12.40 -3.93 1.22
N PRO A 75 11.78 -4.86 0.46
CA PRO A 75 12.24 -5.17 -0.88
C PRO A 75 12.00 -3.97 -1.81
N VAL A 76 12.96 -3.70 -2.70
CA VAL A 76 12.85 -2.65 -3.73
C VAL A 76 11.65 -2.93 -4.63
N ARG A 77 10.78 -1.93 -4.84
CA ARG A 77 9.60 -2.02 -5.70
C ARG A 77 9.73 -1.08 -6.89
N ALA A 78 9.40 -1.56 -8.09
CA ALA A 78 9.23 -0.71 -9.26
C ALA A 78 7.77 -0.26 -9.35
N VAL A 79 7.53 1.05 -9.41
CA VAL A 79 6.20 1.62 -9.67
C VAL A 79 6.12 1.95 -11.16
N ILE A 80 5.20 1.31 -11.88
CA ILE A 80 4.92 1.65 -13.28
C ILE A 80 3.76 2.65 -13.29
N LEU A 81 4.02 3.86 -13.78
CA LEU A 81 3.01 4.89 -13.95
C LEU A 81 2.41 4.77 -15.36
N GLU A 82 1.17 4.28 -15.46
CA GLU A 82 0.42 4.31 -16.71
C GLU A 82 -0.44 5.58 -16.76
N THR A 83 0.05 6.63 -17.44
CA THR A 83 -0.76 7.82 -17.74
C THR A 83 -1.58 7.58 -19.00
N SER A 84 -2.89 7.36 -18.87
CA SER A 84 -3.81 7.31 -20.02
C SER A 84 -4.10 8.74 -20.51
N ASN A 85 -3.21 9.31 -21.33
CA ASN A 85 -3.54 10.51 -22.07
C ASN A 85 -4.49 10.12 -23.21
N THR A 86 -5.80 10.10 -22.93
CA THR A 86 -6.83 9.96 -23.97
C THR A 86 -6.94 11.29 -24.73
N SER A 87 -5.93 11.66 -25.50
CA SER A 87 -6.02 12.76 -26.46
C SER A 87 -6.56 12.23 -27.79
N GLY A 88 -7.87 12.40 -27.97
CA GLY A 88 -8.51 12.77 -29.24
C GLY A 88 -8.08 12.04 -30.52
N SER A 89 -8.88 11.05 -30.90
CA SER A 89 -9.01 10.55 -32.27
C SER A 89 -9.09 11.68 -33.31
N ARG A 90 -8.10 11.76 -34.20
CA ARG A 90 -8.27 12.34 -35.54
C ARG A 90 -7.93 11.29 -36.58
N ARG A 91 -8.99 10.73 -37.16
CA ARG A 91 -8.94 9.90 -38.36
C ARG A 91 -8.31 10.71 -39.50
N ASN A 92 -7.21 10.22 -40.06
CA ASN A 92 -6.80 10.53 -41.42
C ASN A 92 -5.94 9.37 -41.93
N ALA A 93 -6.55 8.43 -42.65
CA ALA A 93 -5.82 7.44 -43.44
C ALA A 93 -6.60 7.18 -44.74
N GLY A 94 -6.41 8.07 -45.70
CA GLY A 94 -6.71 7.79 -47.09
C GLY A 94 -5.69 6.81 -47.68
N ARG A 95 -6.20 5.74 -48.29
CA ARG A 95 -5.65 4.99 -49.44
C ARG A 95 -4.12 4.84 -49.57
N ARG A 96 -3.62 3.59 -49.49
CA ARG A 96 -3.21 2.78 -50.67
C ARG A 96 -2.73 1.37 -50.31
N SER A 97 -3.23 0.42 -51.12
CA SER A 97 -2.73 -0.90 -51.52
C SER A 97 -1.26 -1.24 -51.23
N SER A 98 -0.98 -2.46 -50.74
CA SER A 98 -0.23 -3.50 -51.49
C SER A 98 0.22 -4.68 -50.59
N ARG A 99 0.18 -5.88 -51.18
CA ARG A 99 0.70 -7.19 -50.73
C ARG A 99 2.08 -7.11 -50.05
N ASN A 100 2.33 -7.88 -48.98
CA ASN A 100 3.02 -9.19 -49.03
C ASN A 100 3.32 -9.76 -47.62
N SER A 101 3.25 -11.09 -47.53
CA SER A 101 4.17 -12.01 -46.82
C SER A 101 4.80 -11.61 -45.48
N GLY A 102 4.57 -12.40 -44.42
CA GLY A 102 5.36 -12.29 -43.18
C GLY A 102 4.91 -13.17 -42.03
N ARG A 103 5.15 -14.48 -42.15
CA ARG A 103 4.99 -15.50 -41.10
C ARG A 103 6.03 -15.25 -39.99
N THR A 104 5.61 -14.93 -38.76
CA THR A 104 6.40 -15.32 -37.56
C THR A 104 5.53 -15.53 -36.34
N ARG A 105 5.72 -16.71 -35.74
CA ARG A 105 5.00 -17.30 -34.61
C ARG A 105 6.05 -17.50 -33.52
N THR A 106 5.88 -16.86 -32.35
CA THR A 106 6.72 -17.16 -31.17
C THR A 106 5.88 -16.96 -29.91
N ARG A 107 5.12 -17.97 -29.49
CA ARG A 107 5.44 -19.01 -28.48
C ARG A 107 5.57 -18.47 -27.05
N ARG A 108 4.41 -18.42 -26.39
CA ARG A 108 4.19 -18.40 -24.93
C ARG A 108 4.98 -19.56 -24.29
N ARG A 109 5.89 -19.26 -23.36
CA ARG A 109 6.42 -20.24 -22.39
C ARG A 109 6.13 -19.71 -20.99
N GLU A 110 5.10 -20.29 -20.38
CA GLU A 110 4.89 -20.28 -18.94
C GLU A 110 6.03 -21.08 -18.30
N PHE A 111 6.68 -20.53 -17.27
CA PHE A 111 7.57 -21.27 -16.38
C PHE A 111 6.83 -21.50 -15.07
N LEU A 112 6.36 -22.72 -14.87
CA LEU A 112 6.02 -23.29 -13.57
C LEU A 112 7.23 -24.10 -13.07
N PRO A 113 7.76 -23.85 -11.87
CA PRO A 113 8.63 -24.82 -11.22
C PRO A 113 7.80 -25.93 -10.55
N SER A 114 8.13 -27.16 -10.92
CA SER A 114 7.54 -28.42 -10.48
C SER A 114 7.85 -28.77 -9.03
N ALA A 115 6.88 -29.40 -8.38
CA ALA A 115 7.00 -30.07 -7.08
C ALA A 115 8.09 -31.15 -7.10
N GLN A 116 8.91 -31.21 -6.06
CA GLN A 116 9.65 -32.42 -5.68
C GLN A 116 8.86 -33.12 -4.57
N SER A 117 8.48 -34.37 -4.85
CA SER A 117 7.83 -35.28 -3.92
C SER A 117 8.72 -36.50 -3.71
N GLY A 118 8.87 -36.88 -2.43
CA GLY A 118 9.16 -38.24 -1.98
C GLY A 118 10.56 -38.44 -1.37
N MET A 119 10.77 -39.33 -0.40
CA MET A 119 9.90 -40.12 0.48
C MET A 119 10.83 -40.94 1.42
N ARG A 120 10.40 -41.23 2.66
CA ARG A 120 10.86 -42.33 3.57
C ARG A 120 12.24 -42.15 4.24
N ARG A 121 12.48 -42.55 5.50
CA ARG A 121 11.77 -43.45 6.44
C ARG A 121 11.64 -42.80 7.81
#